data_AF-A0A9J7ZW53-F1
#
_entry.id   AF-A0A9J7ZW53-F1
#
_cell.length_a   1.000
_cell.length_b   1.000
_cell.length_c   1.000
_cell.angle_alpha   90.00
_cell.angle_beta   90.00
_cell.angle_gamma   90.00
#
_symmetry.space_group_name_H-M   'P 1'
#
loop_
_entity.id
_entity.type
_entity.pdbx_description
1 polymer ?
#
loop_
_entity_poly.entity_id
_entity_poly.type
_entity_poly.pdbx_seq_one_letter_code
_entity_poly.pdbx_strand_id
1 'polypeptide(L)'
;MIAIPMVTILYLLVNVSYLAVMTPTEMISSSAVAVTWGNKVLGGWGWVMSVAAALSAFGSLNGSFFSGGRMCYVAAREGHMPDILAMAHMRRLTPSPALIFNTIIALIVLILGEFQAIVNYFRYSA
;
A
#
# COMPACT_ATOMS: atom_id res chain seq x y z
N MET A 1 4.68 -17.83 15.43
CA MET A 1 3.21 -17.87 15.22
C MET A 1 2.41 -16.97 16.17
N ILE A 2 3.04 -16.11 16.99
CA ILE A 2 2.33 -15.15 17.87
C ILE A 2 1.86 -13.89 17.11
N ALA A 3 2.58 -13.47 16.06
CA ALA A 3 2.29 -12.23 15.36
C ALA A 3 0.95 -12.24 14.60
N ILE A 4 0.62 -13.34 13.91
CA ILE A 4 -0.62 -13.46 13.12
C ILE A 4 -1.87 -13.25 14.00
N PRO A 5 -2.07 -14.00 15.11
CA PRO A 5 -3.25 -13.79 15.94
C PRO A 5 -3.27 -12.42 16.63
N MET A 6 -2.11 -11.87 16.99
CA MET A 6 -2.03 -10.52 17.55
C MET A 6 -2.54 -9.47 16.55
N VAL A 7 -2.12 -9.56 15.29
CA VAL A 7 -2.60 -8.68 14.22
C VAL A 7 -4.11 -8.86 14.02
N THR A 8 -4.61 -10.10 13.97
CA THR A 8 -6.05 -10.37 13.84
C THR A 8 -6.87 -9.70 14.94
N ILE A 9 -6.42 -9.78 16.21
CA ILE A 9 -7.09 -9.13 17.34
C ILE A 9 -7.13 -7.60 17.14
N LEU A 10 -6.01 -6.98 16.77
CA LEU A 10 -5.97 -5.52 16.52
C LEU A 10 -6.92 -5.10 15.40
N TYR A 11 -6.99 -5.87 14.32
CA TYR A 11 -7.95 -5.60 13.23
C TYR A 11 -9.40 -5.68 13.71
N LEU A 12 -9.73 -6.64 14.57
CA LEU A 12 -11.08 -6.74 15.14
C LEU A 12 -11.39 -5.54 16.04
N LEU A 13 -10.46 -5.14 16.91
CA LEU A 13 -10.65 -3.99 17.80
C LEU A 13 -10.90 -2.69 17.02
N VAL A 14 -10.19 -2.48 15.91
CA VAL A 14 -10.40 -1.30 15.05
C VAL A 14 -11.79 -1.32 14.42
N ASN A 15 -12.27 -2.46 13.94
CA ASN A 15 -13.63 -2.57 13.39
C ASN A 15 -14.70 -2.31 14.45
N VAL A 16 -14.51 -2.82 15.68
CA VAL A 16 -15.42 -2.52 16.80
C VAL A 16 -15.45 -1.03 17.10
N SER A 17 -14.28 -0.35 17.10
CA SER A 17 -14.19 1.10 17.29
C SER A 17 -14.93 1.89 16.20
N TYR A 18 -14.87 1.46 14.93
CA TYR A 18 -15.59 2.12 13.85
C TYR A 18 -17.11 1.97 14.00
N LEU A 19 -17.61 0.77 14.30
CA LEU A 19 -19.04 0.53 14.48
C LEU A 19 -19.62 1.17 15.75
N ALA A 20 -18.79 1.43 16.76
CA ALA A 20 -19.22 2.15 17.97
C ALA A 20 -19.51 3.64 17.71
N VAL A 21 -18.87 4.23 16.70
CA VAL A 21 -18.94 5.68 16.41
C VAL A 21 -19.78 6.00 15.17
N MET A 22 -19.86 5.07 14.22
CA MET A 22 -20.47 5.30 12.90
C MET A 22 -21.53 4.23 12.58
N THR A 23 -22.61 4.64 11.91
CA THR A 23 -23.59 3.67 11.41
C THR A 23 -23.07 2.97 10.14
N PRO A 24 -23.56 1.75 9.82
CA PRO A 24 -23.11 1.02 8.63
C PRO A 24 -23.33 1.79 7.32
N THR A 25 -24.38 2.61 7.24
CA THR A 25 -24.69 3.43 6.08
C THR A 25 -23.66 4.54 5.87
N GLU A 26 -23.24 5.21 6.94
CA GLU A 26 -22.18 6.22 6.89
C GLU A 26 -20.84 5.63 6.47
N MET A 27 -20.52 4.42 6.94
CA MET A 27 -19.28 3.73 6.59
C MET A 27 -19.20 3.38 5.10
N ILE A 28 -20.30 2.92 4.49
CA ILE A 28 -20.35 2.59 3.06
C ILE A 28 -20.27 3.85 2.19
N SER A 29 -20.84 4.96 2.66
CA SER A 29 -20.78 6.24 1.94
C SER A 29 -19.40 6.93 2.03
N SER A 30 -18.57 6.56 3.00
CA SER A 30 -17.28 7.21 3.22
C SER A 30 -16.16 6.55 2.42
N SER A 31 -15.48 7.33 1.59
CA SER A 31 -14.26 6.90 0.89
C SER A 31 -13.06 6.68 1.83
N ALA A 32 -13.08 7.28 3.03
CA ALA A 32 -11.99 7.23 4.00
C ALA A 32 -12.52 7.09 5.45
N VAL A 33 -12.95 5.88 5.80
CA VAL A 33 -13.58 5.55 7.10
C VAL A 33 -12.74 6.04 8.30
N ALA A 34 -11.42 5.86 8.25
CA ALA A 34 -10.51 6.29 9.30
C ALA A 34 -10.53 7.82 9.53
N VAL A 35 -10.61 8.61 8.46
CA VAL A 35 -10.65 10.08 8.54
C VAL A 35 -12.01 10.55 9.06
N THR A 36 -13.10 9.92 8.62
CA THR A 36 -14.44 10.25 9.13
C THR A 36 -14.57 9.92 10.61
N TRP A 37 -14.03 8.78 11.05
CA TRP A 37 -13.92 8.44 12.46
C TRP A 37 -13.09 9.49 13.21
N GLY A 38 -11.94 9.89 12.67
CA GLY A 38 -11.07 10.89 13.27
C GLY A 38 -11.76 12.24 13.46
N ASN A 39 -12.52 12.70 12.47
CA ASN A 39 -13.28 13.95 12.56
C ASN A 39 -14.40 13.87 13.61
N LYS A 40 -15.05 12.71 13.79
CA LYS A 40 -16.11 12.52 14.78
C LYS A 40 -15.58 12.40 16.21
N VAL A 41 -14.44 11.73 16.42
CA VAL A 41 -13.88 11.45 17.76
C VAL A 41 -12.94 12.55 18.24
N LEU A 42 -12.04 13.01 17.39
CA LEU A 42 -11.00 13.99 17.74
C LEU A 42 -11.44 15.44 17.49
N GLY A 43 -12.61 15.65 16.88
CA GLY A 43 -13.15 16.97 16.55
C GLY A 43 -12.17 17.80 15.72
N GLY A 44 -11.74 18.94 16.25
CA GLY A 44 -10.79 19.86 15.59
C GLY A 44 -9.39 19.28 15.30
N TRP A 45 -9.04 18.13 15.89
CA TRP A 45 -7.77 17.44 15.67
C TRP A 45 -7.86 16.29 14.65
N GLY A 46 -8.96 16.19 13.90
CA GLY A 46 -9.16 15.13 12.89
C GLY A 46 -8.06 15.06 11.80
N TRP A 47 -7.38 16.18 11.52
CA TRP A 47 -6.27 16.25 10.57
C TRP A 47 -5.09 15.32 10.93
N VAL A 48 -4.88 15.03 12.22
CA VAL A 48 -3.83 14.13 12.69
C VAL A 48 -4.04 12.73 12.10
N MET A 49 -5.29 12.28 12.00
CA MET A 49 -5.59 10.95 11.46
C MET A 49 -5.26 10.87 9.97
N SER A 50 -5.52 11.93 9.20
CA SER A 50 -5.13 12.02 7.79
C SER A 50 -3.61 11.99 7.61
N VAL A 51 -2.87 12.72 8.45
CA VAL A 51 -1.40 12.72 8.42
C VAL A 51 -0.83 11.36 8.78
N ALA A 52 -1.35 10.71 9.82
CA ALA A 52 -0.94 9.36 10.22
C ALA A 52 -1.21 8.34 9.10
N ALA A 53 -2.39 8.39 8.47
CA ALA A 53 -2.74 7.52 7.35
C ALA A 53 -1.81 7.75 6.14
N ALA A 54 -1.53 9.01 5.80
CA ALA A 54 -0.62 9.36 4.70
C ALA A 54 0.81 8.86 4.96
N LEU A 55 1.34 9.05 6.18
CA LEU A 55 2.66 8.55 6.57
C LEU A 55 2.73 7.02 6.53
N SER A 56 1.68 6.34 7.00
CA SER A 56 1.60 4.88 6.94
C SER A 56 1.57 4.36 5.49
N ALA A 57 0.77 4.98 4.62
CA ALA A 57 0.73 4.62 3.20
C ALA A 57 2.07 4.87 2.52
N PHE A 58 2.72 6.00 2.81
CA PHE A 58 4.04 6.33 2.29
C PHE A 58 5.11 5.32 2.74
N GLY A 59 5.10 4.92 4.01
CA GLY A 59 5.99 3.90 4.55
C GLY A 59 5.82 2.54 3.85
N SER A 60 4.57 2.10 3.68
CA SER A 60 4.25 0.86 2.96
C SER A 60 4.71 0.91 1.50
N LEU A 61 4.48 2.03 0.81
CA LEU A 61 4.94 2.22 -0.57
C LEU A 61 6.47 2.14 -0.67
N ASN A 62 7.18 2.82 0.23
CA ASN A 62 8.64 2.84 0.22
C ASN A 62 9.24 1.43 0.46
N GLY A 63 8.67 0.66 1.38
CA GLY A 63 9.05 -0.75 1.58
C GLY A 63 8.82 -1.61 0.34
N SER A 64 7.64 -1.45 -0.29
CA SER A 64 7.31 -2.16 -1.54
C SER A 64 8.24 -1.79 -2.69
N PHE A 65 8.63 -0.51 -2.82
CA PHE A 65 9.61 -0.07 -3.84
C PHE A 65 10.96 -0.76 -3.68
N PHE A 66 11.47 -0.86 -2.44
CA PHE A 66 12.74 -1.55 -2.19
C PHE A 66 12.65 -3.05 -2.46
N SER A 67 11.56 -3.69 -2.04
CA SER A 67 11.37 -5.12 -2.26
C SER A 67 11.19 -5.45 -3.75
N GLY A 68 10.36 -4.69 -4.46
CA GLY A 68 10.13 -4.86 -5.91
C GLY A 68 11.40 -4.65 -6.73
N GLY A 69 12.18 -3.60 -6.42
CA GLY A 69 13.47 -3.35 -7.09
C GLY A 69 14.48 -4.50 -6.92
N ARG A 70 14.52 -5.14 -5.74
CA ARG A 70 15.38 -6.32 -5.50
C ARG A 70 14.89 -7.54 -6.26
N MET A 71 13.59 -7.80 -6.30
CA MET A 71 13.02 -8.92 -7.06
C MET A 71 13.28 -8.78 -8.56
N CYS A 72 13.02 -7.61 -9.15
CA CYS A 72 13.28 -7.36 -10.57
C CYS A 72 14.77 -7.47 -10.92
N TYR A 73 15.66 -7.01 -10.03
CA TYR A 73 17.10 -7.15 -10.22
C TYR A 73 17.55 -8.61 -10.25
N VAL A 74 17.07 -9.44 -9.32
CA VAL A 74 17.40 -10.87 -9.29
C VAL A 74 16.77 -11.60 -10.48
N ALA A 75 15.52 -11.30 -10.83
CA ALA A 75 14.84 -11.88 -11.98
C ALA A 75 15.56 -11.59 -13.31
N ALA A 76 16.14 -10.40 -13.45
CA ALA A 76 16.97 -10.05 -14.61
C ALA A 76 18.31 -10.80 -14.60
N ARG A 77 18.92 -11.03 -13.43
CA ARG A 77 20.15 -11.83 -13.33
C ARG A 77 19.96 -13.31 -13.67
N GLU A 78 18.78 -13.86 -13.40
CA GLU A 78 18.41 -15.25 -13.74
C GLU A 78 17.92 -15.38 -15.21
N GLY A 79 17.98 -14.30 -16.00
CA GLY A 79 17.61 -14.30 -17.43
C GLY A 79 16.10 -14.30 -17.71
N HIS A 80 15.25 -14.11 -16.69
CA HIS A 80 13.80 -14.02 -16.85
C HIS A 80 13.31 -12.63 -17.30
N MET A 81 14.16 -11.61 -17.18
CA MET A 81 13.87 -10.22 -17.57
C MET A 81 15.07 -9.61 -18.33
N PRO A 82 14.86 -8.60 -19.19
CA PRO A 82 15.92 -8.00 -19.99
C PRO A 82 17.11 -7.53 -19.15
N ASP A 83 18.34 -7.80 -19.62
CA ASP A 83 19.60 -7.51 -18.91
C ASP A 83 19.79 -6.04 -18.50
N ILE A 84 19.10 -5.12 -19.18
CA ILE A 84 19.08 -3.68 -18.85
C ILE A 84 18.55 -3.45 -17.41
N LEU A 85 17.68 -4.33 -16.91
CA LEU A 85 17.13 -4.27 -15.56
C LEU A 85 18.09 -4.80 -14.48
N ALA A 86 19.10 -5.59 -14.87
CA ALA A 86 20.18 -6.07 -14.00
C ALA A 86 21.30 -5.02 -13.82
N MET A 87 21.21 -3.86 -14.49
CA MET A 87 22.23 -2.81 -14.40
C MET A 87 22.10 -2.05 -13.06
N ALA A 88 23.01 -2.32 -12.13
CA ALA A 88 23.13 -1.56 -10.88
C ALA A 88 24.03 -0.34 -11.06
N HIS A 89 23.61 0.82 -10.55
CA HIS A 89 24.37 2.05 -10.69
C HIS A 89 25.69 1.99 -9.89
N MET A 90 26.84 2.14 -10.55
CA MET A 90 28.18 1.85 -9.98
C MET A 90 28.55 2.71 -8.75
N ARG A 91 28.02 3.93 -8.62
CA ARG A 91 28.31 4.82 -7.47
C ARG A 91 27.30 4.76 -6.32
N ARG A 92 26.04 4.41 -6.61
CA ARG A 92 24.95 4.44 -5.62
C ARG A 92 24.47 3.04 -5.22
N LEU A 93 24.93 1.99 -5.90
CA LEU A 93 24.54 0.59 -5.70
C LEU A 93 23.00 0.39 -5.73
N THR A 94 22.28 1.32 -6.35
CA THR A 94 20.83 1.28 -6.52
C THR A 94 20.50 0.73 -7.91
N PRO A 95 19.59 -0.25 -8.04
CA PRO A 95 19.10 -0.74 -9.33
C PRO A 95 18.11 0.28 -9.92
N SER A 96 18.62 1.39 -10.45
CA SER A 96 17.79 2.49 -10.98
C SER A 96 16.87 2.08 -12.15
N PRO A 97 17.28 1.24 -13.11
CA PRO A 97 16.41 0.86 -14.23
C PRO A 97 15.25 -0.04 -13.77
N ALA A 98 15.51 -0.97 -12.84
CA ALA A 98 14.49 -1.84 -12.27
C ALA A 98 13.42 -1.06 -11.48
N LEU A 99 13.83 -0.04 -10.72
CA LEU A 99 12.90 0.85 -10.00
C LEU A 99 12.03 1.67 -10.95
N ILE A 100 12.62 2.22 -12.02
CA ILE A 100 11.88 2.98 -13.04
C ILE A 100 10.85 2.08 -13.72
N PHE A 101 11.23 0.86 -14.10
CA PHE A 101 10.33 -0.09 -14.73
C PHE A 101 9.15 -0.46 -13.81
N ASN A 102 9.42 -0.80 -12.55
CA ASN A 102 8.38 -1.07 -11.55
C ASN A 102 7.44 0.14 -11.37
N THR A 103 7.98 1.36 -11.40
CA THR A 103 7.19 2.60 -11.29
C THR A 103 6.33 2.85 -12.51
N ILE A 104 6.84 2.57 -13.72
CA ILE A 104 6.07 2.69 -14.97
C ILE A 104 4.90 1.71 -14.98
N ILE A 105 5.13 0.45 -14.59
CA ILE A 105 4.04 -0.54 -14.49
C ILE A 105 3.00 -0.08 -13.47
N ALA A 106 3.42 0.37 -12.29
CA ALA A 106 2.51 0.88 -11.27
C ALA A 106 1.68 2.07 -11.78
N LEU A 107 2.27 2.99 -12.54
CA LEU A 107 1.56 4.11 -13.17
C LEU A 107 0.54 3.66 -14.22
N ILE A 108 0.91 2.68 -15.07
CA ILE A 108 0.00 2.13 -16.08
C ILE A 108 -1.23 1.50 -15.39
N VAL A 109 -1.02 0.69 -14.35
CA VAL A 109 -2.11 0.08 -13.58
C VAL A 109 -2.99 1.13 -12.90
N LEU A 110 -2.38 2.19 -12.36
CA LEU A 110 -3.10 3.31 -11.73
C LEU A 110 -3.99 4.07 -12.73
N ILE A 111 -3.52 4.29 -13.95
CA ILE A 111 -4.26 5.03 -14.98
C ILE A 111 -5.43 4.19 -15.52
N LEU A 112 -5.25 2.87 -15.63
CA LEU A 112 -6.23 1.97 -16.26
C LEU A 112 -7.33 1.48 -15.29
N GLY A 113 -7.07 1.46 -13.99
CA GLY A 113 -7.93 0.79 -13.02
C GLY A 113 -8.53 1.72 -11.96
N GLU A 114 -9.82 1.56 -11.69
CA GLU A 114 -10.41 2.06 -10.44
C GLU A 114 -9.93 1.21 -9.25
N PHE A 115 -9.86 1.81 -8.06
CA PHE A 115 -9.36 1.15 -6.85
C PHE A 115 -10.01 -0.22 -6.60
N GLN A 116 -11.33 -0.31 -6.71
CA GLN A 116 -12.05 -1.58 -6.50
C GLN A 116 -11.72 -2.62 -7.58
N ALA A 117 -11.58 -2.21 -8.84
CA ALA A 117 -11.22 -3.10 -9.93
C ALA A 117 -9.80 -3.66 -9.74
N ILE A 118 -8.86 -2.81 -9.33
CA ILE A 118 -7.47 -3.22 -9.04
C ILE A 118 -7.44 -4.22 -7.88
N VAL A 119 -8.14 -3.93 -6.77
CA VAL A 119 -8.20 -4.84 -5.61
C VAL A 119 -8.79 -6.20 -5.99
N ASN A 120 -9.87 -6.21 -6.78
CA ASN A 120 -10.48 -7.44 -7.24
C ASN A 120 -9.54 -8.22 -8.16
N TYR A 121 -8.85 -7.56 -9.09
CA TYR A 121 -7.87 -8.21 -9.97
C TYR A 121 -6.76 -8.91 -9.17
N PHE A 122 -6.16 -8.23 -8.19
CA PHE A 122 -5.13 -8.84 -7.34
C PHE A 122 -5.67 -10.01 -6.52
N ARG A 123 -6.90 -9.92 -6.02
CA ARG A 123 -7.51 -11.00 -5.23
C ARG A 123 -7.74 -12.28 -6.05
N TYR A 124 -8.13 -12.16 -7.32
CA TYR A 124 -8.40 -13.34 -8.16
C TYR A 124 -7.15 -13.93 -8.78
N SER A 125 -6.06 -13.16 -8.88
CA SER A 125 -4.79 -13.61 -9.46
C SER A 125 -3.81 -14.21 -8.45
N ALA A 126 -4.05 -14.05 -7.13
CA ALA A 126 -3.25 -14.59 -6.04
C ALA A 126 -3.89 -15.86 -5.47
#